data_AF-A0A703WIP3-F1
#
_entry.id   AF-A0A703WIP3-F1
#
_cell.length_a   1.000
_cell.length_b   1.000
_cell.length_c   1.000
_cell.angle_alpha   90.00
_cell.angle_beta   90.00
_cell.angle_gamma   90.00
#
_symmetry.space_group_name_H-M   'P 1'
#
loop_
_entity.id
_entity.type
_entity.pdbx_description
1 polymer ?
#
loop_
_entity_poly.entity_id
_entity_poly.type
_entity_poly.pdbx_seq_one_letter_code
_entity_poly.pdbx_strand_id
1 'polypeptide(L)'
;MTRSRICPDTESTGLSPASDALPVRETTEQFAQVFFGKSVSLLTPEERFTTVYAGSRDIPADLHPASWFPADTWFRNELRACAAYVGRRQGWPLYHASEAERLRALYPLRLATPATDPGKQLLTRTALLKAG
;
A
#
# COMPACT_ATOMS: atom_id res chain seq x y z
N MET A 1 -24.11 56.82 51.12
CA MET A 1 -24.53 57.14 49.74
C MET A 1 -23.54 56.50 48.78
N THR A 2 -24.07 55.64 47.93
CA THR A 2 -23.41 54.78 46.94
C THR A 2 -22.66 55.60 45.89
N ARG A 3 -21.42 55.24 45.55
CA ARG A 3 -20.88 55.52 44.21
C ARG A 3 -19.69 54.63 43.85
N SER A 4 -19.81 54.13 42.61
CA SER A 4 -19.03 53.15 41.89
C SER A 4 -17.52 53.30 42.00
N ARG A 5 -16.83 52.15 42.10
CA ARG A 5 -15.46 52.02 41.60
C ARG A 5 -15.49 51.22 40.31
N ILE A 6 -15.02 51.87 39.26
CA ILE A 6 -14.82 51.38 37.91
C ILE A 6 -13.59 50.46 37.92
N CYS A 7 -13.71 49.29 37.30
CA CYS A 7 -12.62 48.45 36.81
C CYS A 7 -13.11 47.79 35.50
N PRO A 8 -12.24 47.29 34.61
CA PRO A 8 -10.96 47.84 34.14
C PRO A 8 -10.88 47.82 32.59
N ASP A 9 -10.12 48.73 31.97
CA ASP A 9 -9.70 48.54 30.59
C ASP A 9 -8.42 47.69 30.59
N THR A 10 -8.60 46.38 30.54
CA THR A 10 -7.52 45.47 30.12
C THR A 10 -7.65 45.29 28.63
N GLU A 11 -6.74 45.92 27.91
CA GLU A 11 -6.57 45.81 26.46
C GLU A 11 -6.35 44.32 26.11
N SER A 12 -7.44 43.65 25.74
CA SER A 12 -7.41 42.30 25.22
C SER A 12 -6.79 42.38 23.83
N THR A 13 -5.47 42.17 23.80
CA THR A 13 -4.73 41.87 22.58
C THR A 13 -5.39 40.65 21.96
N GLY A 14 -6.23 40.90 20.95
CA GLY A 14 -6.82 39.89 20.09
C GLY A 14 -5.72 39.24 19.26
N LEU A 15 -4.91 38.40 19.90
CA LEU A 15 -4.19 37.33 19.22
C LEU A 15 -5.23 36.26 18.94
N SER A 16 -5.89 36.40 17.79
CA SER A 16 -6.52 35.29 17.09
C SER A 16 -5.52 34.12 17.12
N PRO A 17 -5.83 32.96 17.71
CA PRO A 17 -5.05 31.78 17.39
C PRO A 17 -5.31 31.52 15.92
N ALA A 18 -4.31 31.84 15.09
CA ALA A 18 -4.30 31.46 13.70
C ALA A 18 -4.67 29.97 13.65
N SER A 19 -5.63 29.65 12.80
CA SER A 19 -5.99 28.28 12.45
C SER A 19 -4.82 27.59 11.75
N ASP A 20 -3.74 27.33 12.49
CA ASP A 20 -2.61 26.48 12.10
C ASP A 20 -2.92 25.01 12.40
N ALA A 21 -4.19 24.62 12.24
CA ALA A 21 -4.53 23.22 12.13
C ALA A 21 -4.10 22.77 10.72
N LEU A 22 -2.80 22.49 10.57
CA LEU A 22 -2.30 21.76 9.41
C LEU A 22 -3.22 20.55 9.19
N PRO A 23 -3.63 20.24 7.95
CA PRO A 23 -4.53 19.14 7.68
C PRO A 23 -3.98 17.88 8.36
N VAL A 24 -4.84 17.15 9.09
CA VAL A 24 -4.49 16.03 9.98
C VAL A 24 -3.49 15.03 9.37
N ARG A 25 -3.48 14.89 8.04
CA ARG A 25 -2.50 14.06 7.32
C ARG A 25 -1.07 14.59 7.40
N GLU A 26 -0.87 15.89 7.23
CA GLU A 26 0.46 16.52 7.28
C GLU A 26 1.02 16.48 8.70
N THR A 27 0.20 16.70 9.72
CA THR A 27 0.63 16.54 11.12
C THR A 27 1.02 15.10 11.42
N THR A 28 0.23 14.11 10.97
CA THR A 28 0.53 12.69 11.20
C THR A 28 1.84 12.26 10.53
N GLU A 29 2.13 12.75 9.31
CA GLU A 29 3.40 12.49 8.65
C GLU A 29 4.59 13.16 9.37
N GLN A 30 4.43 14.39 9.82
CA GLN A 30 5.45 15.08 10.62
C GLN A 30 5.71 14.37 11.95
N PHE A 31 4.65 13.92 12.64
CA PHE A 31 4.76 13.10 13.85
C PHE A 31 5.52 11.80 13.58
N ALA A 32 5.15 11.07 12.53
CA ALA A 32 5.84 9.85 12.16
C ALA A 32 7.33 10.09 11.91
N GLN A 33 7.66 11.17 11.21
CA GLN A 33 9.02 11.55 10.91
C GLN A 33 9.82 11.94 12.17
N VAL A 34 9.22 12.70 13.10
CA VAL A 34 9.90 13.15 14.33
C VAL A 34 10.13 11.99 15.31
N PHE A 35 9.13 11.13 15.50
CA PHE A 35 9.18 10.07 16.52
C PHE A 35 9.85 8.79 16.02
N PHE A 36 9.64 8.43 14.76
CA PHE A 36 10.11 7.16 14.21
C PHE A 36 11.17 7.32 13.12
N GLY A 37 11.45 8.55 12.68
CA GLY A 37 12.42 8.82 11.62
C GLY A 37 11.98 8.32 10.23
N LYS A 38 10.71 7.91 10.08
CA LYS A 38 10.15 7.26 8.88
C LYS A 38 8.76 7.82 8.58
N SER A 39 8.32 7.69 7.32
CA SER A 39 6.97 8.05 6.92
C SER A 39 5.93 7.03 7.42
N VAL A 40 4.68 7.46 7.55
CA VAL A 40 3.54 6.60 7.95
C VAL A 40 3.41 5.38 7.03
N SER A 41 3.68 5.55 5.72
CA SER A 41 3.66 4.47 4.74
C SER A 41 4.67 3.35 5.02
N LEU A 42 5.75 3.62 5.74
CA LEU A 42 6.74 2.63 6.17
C LEU A 42 6.40 2.00 7.52
N LEU A 43 5.67 2.72 8.38
CA LEU A 43 5.20 2.20 9.67
C LEU A 43 4.08 1.17 9.49
N THR A 44 3.20 1.36 8.50
CA THR A 44 2.09 0.42 8.26
C THR A 44 2.53 -1.03 8.02
N PRO A 45 3.55 -1.35 7.18
CA PRO A 45 4.03 -2.72 7.07
C PRO A 45 4.77 -3.21 8.33
N GLU A 46 5.40 -2.34 9.12
CA GLU A 46 6.04 -2.73 10.39
C GLU A 46 5.02 -3.22 11.42
N GLU A 47 3.83 -2.62 11.44
CA GLU A 47 2.74 -3.05 12.31
C GLU A 47 2.01 -4.29 11.76
N ARG A 48 1.94 -4.42 10.43
CA ARG A 48 1.12 -5.44 9.77
C ARG A 48 1.83 -6.79 9.58
N PHE A 49 3.16 -6.80 9.55
CA PHE A 49 3.94 -8.02 9.32
C PHE A 49 4.86 -8.31 10.50
N THR A 50 4.83 -9.56 10.99
CA THR A 50 5.74 -10.01 12.05
C THR A 50 7.20 -10.02 11.61
N THR A 51 7.44 -10.22 10.31
CA THR A 51 8.79 -10.29 9.74
C THR A 51 9.00 -9.12 8.78
N VAL A 52 10.01 -8.30 9.09
CA VAL A 52 10.38 -7.12 8.30
C VAL A 52 11.87 -7.12 8.03
N TYR A 53 12.24 -6.97 6.76
CA TYR A 53 13.63 -6.89 6.31
C TYR A 53 14.01 -5.44 6.01
N ALA A 54 15.08 -4.95 6.65
CA ALA A 54 15.56 -3.59 6.43
C ALA A 54 16.54 -3.48 5.24
N GLY A 55 17.25 -4.57 4.94
CA GLY A 55 18.19 -4.68 3.83
C GLY A 55 17.69 -5.63 2.74
N SER A 56 17.93 -5.27 1.47
CA SER A 56 17.57 -6.15 0.35
C SER A 56 18.38 -7.45 0.32
N ARG A 57 19.57 -7.44 0.90
CA ARG A 57 20.46 -8.61 1.01
C ARG A 57 19.99 -9.62 2.06
N ASP A 58 19.19 -9.17 3.02
CA ASP A 58 18.68 -10.01 4.12
C ASP A 58 17.40 -10.73 3.71
N ILE A 59 16.81 -10.37 2.56
CA ILE A 59 15.60 -10.99 2.05
C ILE A 59 15.94 -12.42 1.59
N PRO A 60 15.29 -13.45 2.14
CA PRO A 60 15.44 -14.84 1.69
C PRO A 60 15.15 -14.97 0.20
N ALA A 61 15.85 -15.89 -0.47
CA ALA A 61 15.71 -16.11 -1.91
C ALA A 61 14.29 -16.52 -2.32
N ASP A 62 13.53 -17.14 -1.42
CA ASP A 62 12.16 -17.61 -1.67
C ASP A 62 11.10 -16.50 -1.53
N LEU A 63 11.51 -15.30 -1.08
CA LEU A 63 10.62 -14.15 -0.93
C LEU A 63 10.83 -13.15 -2.06
N HIS A 64 9.71 -12.77 -2.67
CA HIS A 64 9.71 -11.91 -3.84
C HIS A 64 8.72 -10.75 -3.74
N PRO A 65 9.01 -9.62 -4.40
CA PRO A 65 8.03 -8.56 -4.61
C PRO A 65 6.91 -9.00 -5.57
N ALA A 66 5.78 -8.29 -5.55
CA ALA A 66 4.65 -8.55 -6.45
C ALA A 66 5.02 -8.52 -7.95
N SER A 67 6.08 -7.79 -8.32
CA SER A 67 6.56 -7.69 -9.70
C SER A 67 7.16 -8.98 -10.25
N TRP A 68 7.58 -9.92 -9.38
CA TRP A 68 8.10 -11.22 -9.79
C TRP A 68 7.00 -12.16 -10.31
N PHE A 69 5.76 -11.93 -9.88
CA PHE A 69 4.59 -12.72 -10.27
C PHE A 69 3.95 -12.17 -11.57
N PRO A 70 3.09 -12.97 -12.24
CA PRO A 70 2.31 -12.51 -13.39
C PRO A 70 1.70 -11.12 -13.21
N ALA A 71 1.71 -10.33 -14.28
CA ALA A 71 1.24 -8.94 -14.26
C ALA A 71 -0.28 -8.82 -14.15
N ASP A 72 -1.00 -9.93 -14.28
CA ASP A 72 -2.44 -9.99 -14.15
C ASP A 72 -2.91 -9.40 -12.82
N THR A 73 -3.81 -8.41 -12.91
CA THR A 73 -4.34 -7.70 -11.75
C THR A 73 -5.01 -8.66 -10.77
N TRP A 74 -5.77 -9.63 -11.27
CA TRP A 74 -6.41 -10.63 -10.43
C TRP A 74 -5.40 -11.50 -9.67
N PHE A 75 -4.26 -11.83 -10.30
CA PHE A 75 -3.24 -12.68 -9.71
C PHE A 75 -2.57 -11.93 -8.55
N ARG A 76 -2.19 -10.67 -8.79
CA ARG A 76 -1.55 -9.81 -7.79
C ARG A 76 -2.46 -9.47 -6.62
N ASN A 77 -3.77 -9.30 -6.86
CA ASN A 77 -4.74 -9.03 -5.80
C ASN A 77 -4.94 -10.23 -4.86
N GLU A 78 -4.70 -11.45 -5.34
CA GLU A 78 -4.92 -12.67 -4.56
C GLU A 78 -3.64 -13.17 -3.85
N LEU A 79 -2.51 -12.52 -4.11
CA LEU A 79 -1.25 -12.81 -3.43
C LEU A 79 -1.36 -12.51 -1.93
N ARG A 80 -0.88 -13.45 -1.10
CA ARG A 80 -0.82 -13.27 0.35
C ARG A 80 0.58 -12.84 0.77
N ALA A 81 0.67 -11.58 1.20
CA ALA A 81 1.91 -11.06 1.75
C ALA A 81 2.23 -11.75 3.08
N CYS A 82 3.48 -12.17 3.25
CA CYS A 82 3.95 -12.89 4.46
C CYS A 82 5.01 -12.11 5.24
N ALA A 83 5.71 -11.19 4.57
CA ALA A 83 6.70 -10.31 5.16
C ALA A 83 6.66 -8.95 4.45
N ALA A 84 7.46 -8.01 4.90
CA ALA A 84 7.70 -6.77 4.18
C ALA A 84 9.20 -6.44 4.10
N TYR A 85 9.59 -5.77 3.03
CA TYR A 85 10.83 -5.02 2.99
C TYR A 85 10.53 -3.57 3.37
N VAL A 86 11.28 -3.02 4.32
CA VAL A 86 11.17 -1.62 4.75
C VAL A 86 12.55 -1.00 4.76
N GLY A 87 12.92 -0.37 3.65
CA GLY A 87 14.15 0.39 3.52
C GLY A 87 14.00 1.83 4.05
N ARG A 88 15.05 2.64 3.87
CA ARG A 88 15.09 4.02 4.38
C ARG A 88 14.06 4.97 3.75
N ARG A 89 13.65 4.73 2.50
CA ARG A 89 12.77 5.63 1.72
C ARG A 89 11.54 4.95 1.14
N GLN A 90 11.51 3.62 1.14
CA GLN A 90 10.49 2.84 0.47
C GLN A 90 10.35 1.49 1.14
N GLY A 91 9.15 0.94 1.08
CA GLY A 91 8.84 -0.39 1.56
C GLY A 91 7.74 -1.02 0.73
N TRP A 92 7.72 -2.34 0.70
CA TRP A 92 6.72 -3.11 -0.02
C TRP A 92 6.50 -4.48 0.61
N PRO A 93 5.32 -5.07 0.44
CA PRO A 93 5.05 -6.44 0.86
C PRO A 93 5.86 -7.46 0.05
N LEU A 94 6.26 -8.52 0.72
CA LEU A 94 6.95 -9.68 0.15
C LEU A 94 6.04 -10.91 0.21
N TYR A 95 6.17 -11.73 -0.81
CA TYR A 95 5.33 -12.91 -1.06
C TYR A 95 6.23 -14.12 -1.23
N HIS A 96 5.77 -15.27 -0.73
CA HIS A 96 6.51 -16.52 -0.88
C HIS A 96 6.36 -17.06 -2.31
N ALA A 97 7.42 -17.64 -2.88
CA ALA A 97 7.39 -18.19 -4.25
C ALA A 97 6.29 -19.26 -4.44
N SER A 98 5.99 -20.04 -3.39
CA SER A 98 4.91 -21.06 -3.39
C SER A 98 3.50 -20.48 -3.59
N GLU A 99 3.31 -19.16 -3.43
CA GLU A 99 2.03 -18.51 -3.73
C GLU A 99 1.62 -18.71 -5.19
N ALA A 100 2.59 -18.81 -6.10
CA ALA A 100 2.30 -19.10 -7.49
C ALA A 100 1.64 -20.47 -7.65
N GLU A 101 2.14 -21.49 -6.96
CA GLU A 101 1.59 -22.84 -6.98
C GLU A 101 0.24 -22.91 -6.28
N ARG A 102 0.09 -22.23 -5.13
CA ARG A 102 -1.19 -22.11 -4.42
C ARG A 102 -2.28 -21.53 -5.33
N LEU A 103 -1.97 -20.44 -6.04
CA LEU A 103 -2.93 -19.80 -6.97
C LEU A 103 -3.21 -20.67 -8.19
N ARG A 104 -2.22 -21.41 -8.70
CA ARG A 104 -2.45 -22.41 -9.76
C ARG A 104 -3.42 -23.51 -9.32
N ALA A 105 -3.27 -24.00 -8.09
CA ALA A 105 -4.15 -25.01 -7.52
C ALA A 105 -5.56 -24.49 -7.23
N LEU A 106 -5.70 -23.23 -6.79
CA LEU A 106 -7.00 -22.62 -6.49
C LEU A 106 -7.78 -22.19 -7.74
N TYR A 107 -7.09 -21.73 -8.78
CA TYR A 107 -7.70 -21.19 -9.99
C TYR A 107 -7.23 -21.91 -11.26
N PRO A 108 -7.38 -23.25 -11.35
CA PRO A 108 -6.86 -24.01 -12.49
C PRO A 108 -7.50 -23.54 -13.81
N LEU A 109 -8.78 -23.17 -13.79
CA LEU A 109 -9.51 -22.71 -14.98
C LEU A 109 -9.03 -21.35 -15.51
N ARG A 110 -8.46 -20.49 -14.66
CA ARG A 110 -7.93 -19.18 -15.11
C ARG A 110 -6.61 -19.33 -15.86
N LEU A 111 -5.95 -20.46 -15.69
CA LEU A 111 -4.62 -20.74 -16.21
C LEU A 111 -4.62 -21.88 -17.23
N ALA A 112 -5.72 -22.63 -17.31
CA ALA A 112 -5.94 -23.63 -18.33
C ALA A 112 -5.90 -22.96 -19.70
N THR A 113 -5.00 -23.42 -20.56
CA THR A 113 -5.07 -23.09 -21.98
C THR A 113 -6.16 -23.98 -22.59
N PRO A 114 -7.19 -23.41 -23.24
CA PRO A 114 -8.24 -24.22 -23.85
C PRO A 114 -7.62 -25.16 -24.89
N ALA A 115 -7.86 -26.46 -24.72
CA ALA A 115 -7.44 -27.45 -25.70
C ALA A 115 -8.10 -27.12 -27.04
N THR A 116 -7.27 -26.91 -28.06
CA THR A 116 -7.76 -26.65 -29.40
C THR A 116 -7.66 -27.96 -30.19
N ASP A 117 -8.80 -28.45 -30.68
CA ASP A 117 -8.81 -29.63 -31.55
C ASP A 117 -7.94 -29.37 -32.79
N PRO A 118 -7.23 -30.39 -33.32
CA PRO A 118 -6.47 -30.23 -34.56
C PRO A 118 -7.41 -29.77 -35.69
N GLY A 119 -7.11 -28.60 -36.26
CA GLY A 119 -7.89 -27.97 -37.33
C GLY A 119 -8.90 -26.90 -36.88
N LYS A 120 -9.11 -26.69 -35.57
CA LYS A 120 -9.86 -25.53 -35.05
C LYS A 120 -8.85 -24.45 -34.63
N GLN A 121 -9.21 -23.18 -34.79
CA GLN A 121 -8.39 -22.07 -34.29
C GLN A 121 -9.26 -21.18 -33.41
N LEU A 122 -8.81 -20.93 -32.19
CA LEU A 122 -9.45 -19.95 -31.32
C LEU A 122 -9.03 -18.56 -31.79
N LEU A 123 -9.96 -17.89 -32.46
CA LEU A 123 -9.79 -16.53 -32.92
C LEU A 123 -10.36 -15.57 -31.87
N THR A 124 -9.68 -14.45 -31.66
CA THR A 124 -10.27 -13.34 -30.92
C THR A 124 -11.48 -12.79 -31.69
N ARG A 125 -12.43 -12.15 -30.99
CA ARG A 125 -13.59 -11.52 -31.63
C ARG A 125 -13.19 -10.58 -32.78
N THR A 126 -12.09 -9.85 -32.61
CA THR A 126 -11.55 -8.95 -33.64
C THR A 126 -10.99 -9.70 -34.84
N ALA A 127 -10.35 -10.85 -34.64
CA ALA A 127 -9.88 -11.70 -35.75
C ALA A 127 -11.04 -12.35 -36.50
N LEU A 128 -12.11 -12.76 -35.81
CA LEU A 128 -13.34 -13.26 -36.45
C LEU A 128 -14.02 -12.21 -37.33
N LEU A 129 -14.14 -10.98 -36.83
CA LEU A 129 -14.73 -9.86 -37.58
C LEU A 129 -13.90 -9.45 -38.82
N LYS A 130 -12.62 -9.81 -38.89
CA LYS A 130 -11.78 -9.56 -40.08
C LYS A 130 -11.84 -10.69 -41.10
N ALA A 131 -12.32 -11.87 -40.70
CA ALA A 131 -12.32 -13.07 -41.52
C ALA A 131 -13.64 -13.26 -42.31
N GLY A 132 -14.63 -12.39 -42.14
CA GLY A 132 -15.93 -12.42 -42.82
C GLY A 132 -16.48 -11.03 -43.10
#